data_AF-A0A5N8YX72-F1
#
_entry.id   AF-A0A5N8YX72-F1
#
_cell.length_a   1.000
_cell.length_b   1.000
_cell.length_c   1.000
_cell.angle_alpha   90.00
_cell.angle_beta   90.00
_cell.angle_gamma   90.00
#
_symmetry.space_group_name_H-M   'P 1'
#
loop_
_entity.id
_entity.type
_entity.pdbx_description
1 polymer ?
#
loop_
_entity_poly.entity_id
_entity_poly.type
_entity_poly.pdbx_seq_one_letter_code
_entity_poly.pdbx_strand_id
1 'polypeptide(L)' 'MPKSFWMVVNNPANFQIARKRGFDLVGLQAHHRRKVQRMEPDDRVLIYISQKRCFAATATVTTSMIEDHSPIWEPE' A
#
# COMPACT_ATOMS: atom_id res chain seq x y z
N MET A 1 -3.76 5.59 -18.79
CA MET A 1 -2.47 4.88 -18.60
C MET A 1 -1.90 5.31 -17.26
N PRO A 2 -1.28 4.41 -16.48
CA PRO A 2 -0.71 4.79 -15.19
C PRO A 2 0.39 5.83 -15.37
N LYS A 3 0.37 6.87 -14.54
CA LYS A 3 1.36 7.96 -14.61
C LYS A 3 2.67 7.55 -13.95
N SER A 4 2.59 6.82 -12.83
CA SER A 4 3.73 6.29 -12.09
C SER A 4 3.48 4.86 -11.58
N PHE A 5 4.60 4.20 -11.26
CA PHE A 5 4.62 2.86 -10.65
C PHE A 5 5.30 2.93 -9.29
N TRP A 6 4.65 2.35 -8.29
CA TRP A 6 5.10 2.34 -6.91
C TRP A 6 5.24 0.91 -6.42
N MET A 7 6.18 0.68 -5.52
CA MET A 7 6.25 -0.58 -4.78
C MET A 7 6.05 -0.31 -3.30
N VAL A 8 5.12 -1.04 -2.70
CA VAL A 8 4.91 -1.05 -1.26
C VAL A 8 5.42 -2.37 -0.70
N VAL A 9 6.30 -2.27 0.28
CA VAL A 9 6.76 -3.40 1.07
C VAL A 9 5.76 -3.62 2.19
N ASN A 10 5.38 -4.87 2.39
CA ASN A 10 4.41 -5.27 3.40
C ASN A 10 4.86 -6.57 4.08
N ASN A 11 4.37 -6.84 5.28
CA ASN A 11 4.56 -8.13 5.95
C ASN A 11 3.37 -9.08 5.63
N PRO A 12 3.47 -10.39 5.91
CA PRO A 12 2.39 -11.32 5.61
C PRO A 12 1.07 -11.00 6.30
N ALA A 13 1.08 -10.52 7.55
CA ALA A 13 -0.12 -10.25 8.34
C ALA A 13 -0.88 -9.02 7.84
N ASN A 14 -0.17 -7.91 7.61
CA ASN A 14 -0.72 -6.70 7.02
C ASN A 14 -1.22 -6.94 5.58
N PHE A 15 -0.57 -7.81 4.80
CA PHE A 15 -1.10 -8.23 3.50
C PHE A 15 -2.42 -8.98 3.64
N GLN A 16 -2.58 -9.85 4.65
CA GLN A 16 -3.85 -10.52 4.91
C GLN A 16 -4.96 -9.55 5.30
N ILE A 17 -4.65 -8.52 6.08
CA ILE A 17 -5.59 -7.45 6.43
C ILE A 17 -6.04 -6.72 5.17
N ALA A 18 -5.10 -6.24 4.34
CA ALA A 18 -5.41 -5.58 3.08
C ALA A 18 -6.25 -6.48 2.15
N ARG A 19 -5.90 -7.76 2.03
CA ARG A 19 -6.64 -8.73 1.21
C ARG A 19 -8.08 -8.92 1.69
N LYS A 20 -8.29 -9.06 3.01
CA LYS A 20 -9.64 -9.21 3.59
C LYS A 20 -10.52 -7.98 3.34
N ARG A 21 -9.91 -6.80 3.23
CA ARG A 21 -10.61 -5.56 2.88
C ARG A 21 -10.77 -5.32 1.38
N GLY A 22 -10.30 -6.24 0.54
CA GLY A 22 -10.36 -6.10 -0.92
C GLY A 22 -9.38 -5.07 -1.48
N PHE A 23 -8.28 -4.78 -0.77
CA PHE A 23 -7.27 -3.78 -1.14
C PHE A 23 -7.81 -2.35 -1.27
N ASP A 24 -8.83 -2.02 -0.47
CA ASP A 24 -9.37 -0.66 -0.36
C ASP A 24 -8.36 0.34 0.25
N LEU A 25 -7.47 -0.15 1.12
CA LEU A 25 -6.44 0.62 1.81
C LEU A 25 -5.15 -0.18 1.91
N VAL A 26 -4.03 0.54 1.86
CA VAL A 26 -2.69 0.01 2.18
C VAL A 26 -2.03 0.97 3.17
N GLY A 27 -1.71 0.46 4.35
CA GLY A 27 -1.04 1.22 5.40
C GLY A 27 0.40 1.53 5.04
N LEU A 28 0.81 2.79 5.23
CA LEU A 28 2.18 3.24 5.04
C LEU A 28 2.62 4.06 6.25
N GLN A 29 3.85 3.81 6.71
CA GLN A 29 4.40 4.51 7.86
C GLN A 29 4.60 6.01 7.58
N ALA A 30 4.47 6.85 8.61
CA ALA A 30 4.51 8.32 8.50
C ALA A 30 5.80 8.85 7.85
N HIS A 31 6.93 8.16 8.01
CA HIS A 31 8.20 8.57 7.41
C HIS A 31 8.17 8.51 5.86
N HIS A 32 7.24 7.77 5.26
CA HIS A 32 7.01 7.72 3.82
C HIS A 32 6.09 8.83 3.29
N ARG A 33 5.51 9.69 4.14
CA ARG A 33 4.48 10.68 3.77
C ARG A 33 4.78 11.44 2.48
N ARG A 34 5.98 12.01 2.32
CA ARG A 34 6.37 12.78 1.12
C ARG A 34 6.38 11.96 -0.17
N LYS A 35 6.51 10.64 -0.09
CA LYS A 35 6.38 9.74 -1.26
C LYS A 35 4.91 9.46 -1.55
N VAL A 36 4.11 9.15 -0.52
CA VAL A 36 2.68 8.84 -0.68
C VAL A 36 1.89 10.04 -1.20
N GLN A 37 2.24 11.25 -0.78
CA GLN A 37 1.64 12.49 -1.30
C GLN A 37 1.82 12.69 -2.82
N ARG A 38 2.79 12.00 -3.44
CA ARG A 38 3.00 12.03 -4.90
C ARG A 38 2.22 10.96 -5.65
N MET A 39 1.58 10.02 -4.94
CA MET A 39 0.71 9.02 -5.56
C MET A 39 -0.59 9.70 -5.97
N GLU A 40 -0.94 9.55 -7.24
CA GLU A 40 -2.18 10.08 -7.81
C GLU A 40 -3.08 8.94 -8.27
N PRO A 41 -4.40 9.19 -8.40
CA PRO A 41 -5.29 8.26 -9.09
C PRO A 41 -4.72 7.83 -10.45
N ASP A 42 -5.02 6.58 -10.82
CA ASP A 42 -4.47 5.85 -11.97
C ASP A 42 -3.02 5.34 -11.84
N ASP A 43 -2.26 5.75 -10.82
CA ASP A 43 -0.97 5.13 -10.53
C ASP A 43 -1.12 3.63 -10.22
N ARG A 44 -0.06 2.87 -10.52
CA ARG A 44 -0.03 1.43 -10.25
C ARG A 44 0.85 1.13 -9.04
N VAL A 45 0.33 0.34 -8.11
CA VAL A 45 1.05 -0.13 -6.93
C VAL A 45 1.33 -1.62 -7.05
N LEU A 46 2.59 -2.00 -6.83
CA LEU A 46 3.05 -3.37 -6.65
C LEU A 46 3.21 -3.64 -5.16
N ILE A 47 2.57 -4.70 -4.65
CA ILE A 47 2.68 -5.10 -3.25
C ILE A 47 3.69 -6.26 -3.14
N TYR A 48 4.78 -6.02 -2.43
CA TYR A 48 5.85 -6.98 -2.19
C TYR A 48 5.83 -7.45 -0.73
N ILE A 49 5.81 -8.76 -0.51
CA ILE A 49 5.85 -9.36 0.84
C ILE A 49 7.30 -9.70 1.18
N SER A 50 7.94 -8.91 2.04
CA SER A 50 9.38 -9.03 2.34
C SER A 50 9.78 -10.38 2.91
N GLN A 51 9.04 -10.88 3.91
CA GLN A 51 9.31 -12.15 4.58
C GLN A 51 9.16 -13.36 3.64
N LYS A 52 8.26 -13.28 2.66
CA LYS A 52 8.02 -14.33 1.67
C LYS A 52 8.81 -14.16 0.38
N ARG A 53 9.46 -13.00 0.21
CA ARG A 53 10.24 -12.62 -0.98
C ARG A 53 9.45 -12.79 -2.28
N CYS A 54 8.20 -12.33 -2.30
CA CYS A 54 7.34 -12.47 -3.48
C CYS A 54 6.54 -11.20 -3.79
N PHE A 55 6.27 -11.02 -5.08
CA PHE A 55 5.29 -10.06 -5.58
C PHE A 55 3.89 -10.65 -5.43
N ALA A 56 3.07 -10.04 -4.59
CA ALA A 56 1.83 -10.66 -4.12
C ALA A 56 0.59 -10.14 -4.83
N ALA A 57 0.56 -8.86 -5.22
CA ALA A 57 -0.57 -8.25 -5.92
C ALA A 57 -0.15 -6.96 -6.65
N THR A 58 -0.99 -6.52 -7.58
CA THR A 58 -0.96 -5.15 -8.09
C THR A 58 -2.32 -4.49 -7.86
N ALA A 59 -2.31 -3.19 -7.56
CA ALA A 59 -3.50 -2.38 -7.34
C ALA A 59 -3.40 -1.07 -8.13
N THR A 60 -4.54 -0.47 -8.43
CA THR A 60 -4.61 0.87 -9.00
C THR A 60 -4.99 1.85 -7.90
N VAL A 61 -4.26 2.96 -7.81
CA VAL A 61 -4.60 4.05 -6.89
C VAL A 61 -5.92 4.67 -7.35
N THR A 62 -6.90 4.75 -6.46
CA THR A 62 -8.22 5.34 -6.73
C THR A 62 -8.40 6.70 -6.07
N THR A 63 -7.64 6.98 -5.00
CA THR A 63 -7.71 8.24 -4.24
C THR A 63 -6.30 8.71 -3.86
N SER A 64 -6.14 10.02 -3.67
CA SER A 64 -4.92 10.60 -3.08
C SER A 64 -4.73 10.15 -1.62
N MET A 65 -3.55 10.45 -1.06
CA MET A 65 -3.21 10.13 0.33
C MET A 65 -4.27 10.64 1.33
N ILE A 66 -4.71 9.77 2.22
CA ILE A 66 -5.53 10.10 3.40
C ILE A 66 -4.66 9.89 4.65
N GLU A 67 -4.80 10.80 5.61
CA GLU A 67 -4.19 10.64 6.93
C GLU A 67 -5.20 9.99 7.88
N ASP A 68 -4.87 8.81 8.40
CA ASP A 68 -5.68 8.04 9.33
C ASP A 68 -4.75 7.38 10.37
N HIS A 69 -5.16 7.44 11.63
CA HIS A 69 -4.43 6.89 12.78
C HIS A 69 -5.15 5.70 13.43
N SER A 70 -6.20 5.18 12.79
CA SER A 70 -6.91 3.98 13.23
C SER A 70 -5.94 2.79 13.28
N PRO A 71 -5.98 1.96 14.34
CA PRO A 71 -5.06 0.83 14.53
C PRO A 71 -5.46 -0.37 13.65
N ILE A 72 -5.48 -0.17 12.33
CA ILE A 72 -5.87 -1.19 11.34
C ILE A 72 -4.72 -2.18 11.09
N TRP A 73 -3.48 -1.70 11.17
CA TRP A 73 -2.28 -2.43 10.78
C TRP A 73 -1.51 -2.92 12.00
N GLU A 74 -0.91 -4.10 11.86
CA GLU A 74 0.06 -4.59 12.82
C GLU A 74 1.35 -3.75 12.74
N PRO A 75 1.98 -3.44 13.88
CA PRO A 75 3.31 -2.84 13.90
C PRO A 75 4.30 -3.73 13.11
N GLU A 76 5.15 -3.10 12.29
CA GLU A 76 6.27 -3.78 11.63
C GLU A 76 7.49 -3.88 12.54
#